data_AF-A0A817PDJ2-F1
#
_entry.id   AF-A0A817PDJ2-F1
#
_cell.length_a   1.000
_cell.length_b   1.000
_cell.length_c   1.000
_cell.angle_alpha   90.00
_cell.angle_beta   90.00
_cell.angle_gamma   90.00
#
_symmetry.space_group_name_H-M   'P 1'
#
loop_
_entity.id
_entity.type
_entity.pdbx_description
1 polymer ?
#
loop_
_entity_poly.entity_id
_entity_poly.type
_entity_poly.pdbx_seq_one_letter_code
_entity_poly.pdbx_strand_id
1 'polypeptide(L)'
;MEALSLKILAKETIKSLLKFGGARNEDVVTWLHDAEEVFDRAQLRSSNKYIAVQYYLTHTAEKWFRLNKSSIPDWSTFKREIIKAFQPTCHQTFLKMKQRLQLPHESVMEYYSDKIQLCLQADSNMSASIIIHDLITGLTQSLIPHVIRRHPSTPADFLAIAQDEEHIQFTLNDLSRASINPPDNYPNNNDPIDPSVMVVTQHINAYKRPPHCQRPSLFSPSRVHCHPH
;
A
#
# COMPACT_ATOMS: atom_id res chain seq x y z
N MET A 1 15.06 37.30 22.13
CA MET A 1 13.78 36.63 21.80
C MET A 1 13.99 35.30 21.08
N GLU A 2 14.95 35.17 20.16
CA GLU A 2 15.23 33.92 19.41
C GLU A 2 15.48 32.67 20.26
N ALA A 3 16.24 32.80 21.37
CA ALA A 3 16.54 31.66 22.23
C ALA A 3 15.32 31.05 22.93
N LEU A 4 14.26 31.84 23.15
CA LEU A 4 13.01 31.34 23.73
C LEU A 4 12.18 30.60 22.66
N SER A 5 12.11 31.16 21.45
CA SER A 5 11.43 30.54 20.31
C SER A 5 12.04 29.18 19.93
N LEU A 6 13.37 29.07 19.95
CA LEU A 6 14.08 27.80 19.71
C LEU A 6 13.75 26.74 20.76
N LYS A 7 13.66 27.13 22.05
CA LYS A 7 13.30 26.20 23.14
C LYS A 7 11.86 25.71 23.04
N ILE A 8 10.94 26.59 22.63
CA ILE A 8 9.53 26.22 22.40
C ILE A 8 9.44 25.25 21.23
N LEU A 9 10.10 25.54 20.11
CA LEU A 9 10.10 24.67 18.93
C LEU A 9 10.70 23.29 19.25
N ALA A 10 11.81 23.23 20.00
CA ALA A 10 12.41 21.97 20.42
C ALA A 10 11.46 21.15 21.31
N LYS A 11 10.75 21.81 22.24
CA LYS A 11 9.78 21.15 23.12
C LYS A 11 8.59 20.58 22.34
N GLU A 12 8.03 21.34 21.40
CA GLU A 12 6.92 20.87 20.57
C GLU A 12 7.37 19.76 19.62
N THR A 13 8.58 19.87 19.06
CA THR A 13 9.17 18.80 18.23
C THR A 13 9.28 17.50 19.03
N ILE A 14 9.80 17.54 20.25
CA ILE A 14 9.92 16.36 21.13
C ILE A 14 8.54 15.75 21.43
N LYS A 15 7.52 16.57 21.71
CA LYS A 15 6.15 16.08 21.98
C LYS A 15 5.48 15.36 20.80
N SER A 16 5.94 15.58 19.57
CA SER A 16 5.39 14.91 18.39
C SER A 16 5.72 13.41 18.33
N LEU A 17 6.74 12.96 19.07
CA LEU A 17 7.11 11.55 19.13
C LEU A 17 6.01 10.71 19.79
N LEU A 18 5.62 9.63 19.11
CA LEU A 18 4.69 8.65 19.64
C LEU A 18 5.33 7.84 20.78
N LYS A 19 4.51 7.42 21.74
CA LYS A 19 4.94 6.50 22.80
C LYS A 19 5.05 5.08 22.25
N PHE A 20 5.96 4.30 22.79
CA PHE A 20 6.18 2.89 22.44
C PHE A 20 5.82 1.98 23.60
N GLY A 21 4.82 1.12 23.39
CA GLY A 21 4.31 0.19 24.40
C GLY A 21 5.03 -1.16 24.43
N GLY A 22 5.69 -1.55 23.34
CA GLY A 22 6.26 -2.88 23.15
C GLY A 22 5.23 -3.95 22.76
N ALA A 23 4.13 -3.55 22.12
CA ALA A 23 3.11 -4.45 21.59
C ALA A 23 3.57 -5.14 20.29
N ARG A 24 2.99 -6.29 19.96
CA ARG A 24 3.40 -7.11 18.80
C ARG A 24 3.20 -6.44 17.44
N ASN A 25 2.31 -5.45 17.37
CA ASN A 25 1.99 -4.68 16.16
C ASN A 25 2.79 -3.38 16.06
N GLU A 26 3.55 -3.00 17.09
CA GLU A 26 4.45 -1.85 17.02
C GLU A 26 5.80 -2.28 16.41
N ASP A 27 6.35 -1.46 15.51
CA ASP A 27 7.68 -1.66 14.94
C ASP A 27 8.70 -0.82 15.71
N VAL A 28 9.53 -1.50 16.50
CA VAL A 28 10.58 -0.86 17.31
C VAL A 28 11.62 -0.14 16.46
N VAL A 29 11.89 -0.62 15.24
CA VAL A 29 12.91 -0.03 14.36
C VAL A 29 12.40 1.29 13.80
N THR A 30 11.17 1.29 13.28
CA THR A 30 10.52 2.52 12.79
C THR A 30 10.37 3.55 13.90
N TRP A 31 9.85 3.13 15.07
CA TRP A 31 9.70 4.04 16.21
C TRP A 31 11.04 4.64 16.67
N LEU A 32 12.10 3.83 16.69
CA LEU A 32 13.42 4.31 17.11
C LEU A 32 14.03 5.27 16.09
N HIS A 33 13.80 5.04 14.80
CA HIS A 33 14.17 5.97 13.74
C HIS A 33 13.48 7.32 13.93
N ASP A 34 12.16 7.31 14.14
CA ASP A 34 11.37 8.53 14.37
C ASP A 34 11.84 9.27 15.63
N ALA A 35 12.15 8.53 16.70
CA ALA A 35 12.71 9.10 17.92
C ALA A 35 14.07 9.79 17.67
N GLU A 36 14.95 9.14 16.91
CA GLU A 36 16.26 9.71 16.56
C GLU A 36 16.09 11.01 15.77
N GLU A 37 15.25 11.00 14.73
CA GLU A 37 14.97 12.19 13.92
C GLU A 37 14.40 13.34 14.75
N VAL A 38 13.40 13.06 15.59
CA VAL A 38 12.78 14.06 16.46
C VAL A 38 13.82 14.66 17.41
N PHE A 39 14.67 13.83 18.02
CA PHE A 39 15.69 14.29 18.94
C PHE A 39 16.82 15.05 18.25
N ASP A 40 17.19 14.67 17.03
CA ASP A 40 18.18 15.39 16.20
C ASP A 40 17.66 16.76 15.76
N ARG A 41 16.39 16.84 15.32
CA ARG A 41 15.74 18.13 15.03
C ARG A 41 15.69 19.03 16.26
N ALA A 42 15.52 18.45 17.44
CA ALA A 42 15.59 19.16 18.73
C ALA A 42 17.02 19.39 19.25
N GLN A 43 18.05 19.00 18.49
CA GLN A 43 19.47 19.15 18.82
C GLN A 43 19.87 18.55 20.17
N LEU A 44 19.24 17.43 20.55
CA LEU A 44 19.58 16.75 21.80
C LEU A 44 20.92 16.02 21.68
N ARG A 45 21.80 16.25 22.66
CA ARG A 45 23.00 15.43 22.86
C ARG A 45 22.61 14.01 23.27
N SER A 46 23.48 13.03 23.01
CA SER A 46 23.22 11.61 23.29
C SER A 46 22.81 11.33 24.74
N SER A 47 23.39 12.03 25.72
CA SER A 47 22.97 11.93 27.13
C SER A 47 21.52 12.36 27.36
N ASN A 48 21.09 13.43 26.67
CA ASN A 48 19.74 13.95 26.76
C ASN A 48 18.76 13.07 25.98
N LYS A 49 19.17 12.49 24.84
CA LYS A 49 18.37 11.49 24.11
C LYS A 49 18.04 10.29 25.00
N TYR A 50 19.06 9.77 25.69
CA TYR A 50 18.89 8.65 26.61
C TYR A 50 17.95 8.96 27.79
N ILE A 51 17.94 10.19 28.31
CA ILE A 51 16.99 10.60 29.34
C ILE A 51 15.59 10.79 28.73
N ALA A 52 15.50 11.48 27.60
CA ALA A 52 14.25 11.82 26.93
C ALA A 52 13.47 10.56 26.53
N VAL A 53 14.13 9.58 25.92
CA VAL A 53 13.47 8.37 25.42
C VAL A 53 12.73 7.59 26.51
N GLN A 54 13.20 7.65 27.76
CA GLN A 54 12.60 6.94 28.89
C GLN A 54 11.15 7.38 29.15
N TYR A 55 10.83 8.65 28.83
CA TYR A 55 9.48 9.20 28.97
C TYR A 55 8.52 8.74 27.85
N TYR A 56 9.05 8.15 26.78
CA TYR A 56 8.28 7.66 25.64
C TYR A 56 8.06 6.15 25.69
N LEU A 57 8.61 5.45 26.69
CA LEU A 57 8.32 4.05 26.92
C LEU A 57 7.06 3.91 27.78
N THR A 58 6.18 3.01 27.39
CA THR A 58 4.98 2.64 28.16
C THR A 58 4.84 1.13 28.27
N HIS A 59 3.89 0.69 29.09
CA HIS A 59 3.45 -0.70 29.17
C HIS A 59 4.59 -1.73 29.33
N THR A 60 4.79 -2.60 28.34
CA THR A 60 5.78 -3.69 28.37
C THR A 60 7.18 -3.16 28.16
N ALA A 61 7.35 -2.18 27.26
CA ALA A 61 8.64 -1.54 27.01
C ALA A 61 9.20 -0.82 28.24
N GLU A 62 8.34 -0.12 28.97
CA GLU A 62 8.73 0.54 30.22
C GLU A 62 9.17 -0.47 31.30
N LYS A 63 8.40 -1.55 31.48
CA LYS A 63 8.73 -2.63 32.43
C LYS A 63 10.06 -3.29 32.08
N TRP A 64 10.25 -3.63 30.80
CA TRP A 64 11.50 -4.19 30.29
C TRP A 64 12.69 -3.26 30.56
N PHE A 65 12.56 -1.96 30.26
CA PHE A 65 13.65 -1.01 30.46
C PHE A 65 14.02 -0.91 31.94
N ARG A 66 13.04 -0.84 32.86
CA ARG A 66 13.32 -0.78 34.30
C ARG A 66 14.10 -2.00 34.81
N LEU A 67 13.78 -3.20 34.30
CA LEU A 67 14.48 -4.43 34.68
C LEU A 67 15.91 -4.51 34.14
N ASN A 68 16.17 -3.90 32.98
CA ASN A 68 17.46 -3.97 32.30
C ASN A 68 18.31 -2.69 32.46
N LYS A 69 17.82 -1.69 33.21
CA LYS A 69 18.40 -0.34 33.30
C LYS A 69 19.89 -0.32 33.66
N SER A 70 20.32 -1.20 34.57
CA SER A 70 21.73 -1.31 34.99
C SER A 70 22.67 -1.73 33.86
N SER A 71 22.15 -2.47 32.87
CA SER A 71 22.90 -2.97 31.72
C SER A 71 22.80 -2.06 30.49
N ILE A 72 22.05 -0.96 30.59
CA ILE A 72 21.79 -0.02 29.49
C ILE A 72 22.23 1.38 29.92
N PRO A 73 23.55 1.68 29.95
CA PRO A 73 24.06 2.92 30.55
C PRO A 73 23.92 4.17 29.68
N ASP A 74 23.70 4.00 28.37
CA ASP A 74 23.73 5.09 27.40
C ASP A 74 22.77 4.87 26.21
N TRP A 75 22.65 5.90 25.38
CA TRP A 75 21.80 5.90 24.18
C TRP A 75 22.17 4.79 23.19
N SER A 76 23.46 4.58 22.94
CA SER A 76 23.92 3.58 21.97
C SER A 76 23.54 2.16 22.40
N THR A 77 23.76 1.84 23.67
CA THR A 77 23.37 0.57 24.26
C THR A 77 21.84 0.42 24.30
N PHE A 78 21.11 1.49 24.61
CA PHE A 78 19.65 1.48 24.58
C PHE A 78 19.11 1.06 23.21
N LYS A 79 19.60 1.66 22.13
CA LYS A 79 19.17 1.34 20.76
C LYS A 79 19.34 -0.13 20.42
N ARG A 80 20.52 -0.68 20.73
CA ARG A 80 20.81 -2.09 20.45
C ARG A 80 19.91 -3.01 21.27
N GLU A 81 19.79 -2.77 22.57
CA GLU A 81 19.05 -3.68 23.45
C GLU A 81 17.53 -3.60 23.23
N ILE A 82 16.98 -2.42 22.92
CA ILE A 82 15.54 -2.30 22.68
C ILE A 82 15.14 -2.97 21.36
N ILE A 83 15.96 -2.86 20.32
CA ILE A 83 15.78 -3.61 19.08
C ILE A 83 15.82 -5.11 19.38
N LYS A 84 16.86 -5.58 20.09
CA LYS A 84 16.99 -7.00 20.43
C LYS A 84 15.79 -7.54 21.22
N ALA A 85 15.20 -6.72 22.09
CA ALA A 85 14.08 -7.12 22.93
C ALA A 85 12.72 -7.14 22.22
N PHE A 86 12.49 -6.20 21.29
CA PHE A 86 11.17 -5.97 20.70
C PHE A 86 11.09 -6.20 19.19
N GLN A 87 12.22 -6.38 18.50
CA GLN A 87 12.20 -6.72 17.08
C GLN A 87 11.59 -8.12 16.90
N PRO A 88 10.60 -8.29 16.01
CA PRO A 88 10.05 -9.60 15.71
C PRO A 88 11.12 -10.57 15.23
N THR A 89 10.97 -11.85 15.57
CA THR A 89 11.85 -12.88 15.02
C THR A 89 11.61 -13.03 13.51
N CYS A 90 12.60 -13.51 12.76
CA CYS A 90 12.45 -13.78 11.31
C CYS A 90 11.18 -14.62 11.02
N HIS A 91 10.90 -15.64 11.84
CA HIS A 91 9.69 -16.44 11.73
C HIS A 91 8.40 -15.63 11.91
N GLN A 92 8.34 -14.74 12.91
CA GLN A 92 7.17 -13.88 13.14
C GLN A 92 6.98 -12.90 11.98
N THR A 93 8.06 -12.32 11.46
CA THR A 93 8.01 -11.43 10.30
C THR A 93 7.52 -12.17 9.06
N PHE A 94 8.01 -13.38 8.82
CA PHE A 94 7.55 -14.22 7.71
C PHE A 94 6.06 -14.55 7.81
N LEU A 95 5.56 -14.90 9.00
CA LEU A 95 4.14 -15.15 9.21
C LEU A 95 3.30 -13.89 8.97
N LYS A 96 3.73 -12.73 9.49
CA LYS A 96 3.05 -11.44 9.23
C LYS A 96 3.01 -11.13 7.74
N MET A 97 4.13 -11.31 7.04
CA MET A 97 4.21 -11.14 5.60
C MET A 97 3.19 -12.04 4.89
N LYS A 98 3.12 -13.34 5.22
CA LYS A 98 2.16 -14.26 4.60
C LYS A 98 0.70 -13.93 4.91
N GLN A 99 0.40 -13.41 6.10
CA GLN A 99 -0.95 -13.07 6.54
C GLN A 99 -1.42 -11.67 6.08
N ARG A 100 -0.53 -10.84 5.56
CA ARG A 100 -0.88 -9.49 5.10
C ARG A 100 -1.72 -9.52 3.82
N LEU A 101 -3.01 -9.24 3.97
CA LEU A 101 -4.00 -9.08 2.90
C LEU A 101 -4.39 -7.60 2.78
N GLN A 102 -4.74 -7.14 1.58
CA GLN A 102 -5.33 -5.82 1.35
C GLN A 102 -6.69 -5.74 2.05
N LEU A 103 -6.91 -4.68 2.82
CA LEU A 103 -8.18 -4.45 3.52
C LEU A 103 -9.26 -3.88 2.56
N PRO A 104 -10.57 -4.06 2.84
CA PRO A 104 -11.64 -3.63 1.92
C PRO A 104 -11.68 -2.14 1.56
N HIS A 105 -11.03 -1.27 2.33
CA HIS A 105 -10.99 0.18 2.13
C HIS A 105 -9.57 0.72 2.04
N GLU A 106 -8.59 -0.18 1.92
CA GLU A 106 -7.19 0.17 1.80
C GLU A 106 -6.83 0.29 0.33
N SER A 107 -6.12 1.37 -0.01
CA SER A 107 -5.64 1.58 -1.37
C SER A 107 -4.57 0.55 -1.75
N VAL A 108 -4.43 0.29 -3.05
CA VAL A 108 -3.33 -0.55 -3.57
C VAL A 108 -1.97 -0.03 -3.13
N MET A 109 -1.78 1.29 -3.06
CA MET A 109 -0.51 1.92 -2.67
C MET A 109 -0.15 1.65 -1.20
N GLU A 110 -1.12 1.77 -0.29
CA GLU A 110 -0.93 1.49 1.15
C GLU A 110 -0.59 0.00 1.35
N TYR A 111 -1.40 -0.89 0.75
CA TYR A 111 -1.15 -2.33 0.79
C TYR A 111 0.24 -2.70 0.26
N TYR A 112 0.59 -2.16 -0.92
CA TYR A 112 1.88 -2.43 -1.57
C TYR A 112 3.04 -2.00 -0.68
N SER A 113 2.99 -0.79 -0.14
CA SER A 113 4.07 -0.23 0.68
C SER A 113 4.34 -1.10 1.92
N ASP A 114 3.28 -1.46 2.64
CA ASP A 114 3.37 -2.32 3.82
C ASP A 114 3.86 -3.73 3.48
N LYS A 115 3.34 -4.32 2.41
CA LYS A 115 3.68 -5.69 1.99
C LYS A 115 5.14 -5.76 1.55
N ILE A 116 5.63 -4.79 0.78
CA ILE A 116 7.04 -4.70 0.38
C ILE A 116 7.95 -4.59 1.59
N GLN A 117 7.60 -3.74 2.56
CA GLN A 117 8.37 -3.62 3.79
C GLN A 117 8.46 -4.96 4.53
N LEU A 118 7.34 -5.68 4.67
CA LEU A 118 7.33 -7.01 5.30
C LEU A 118 8.16 -8.04 4.53
N CYS A 119 8.15 -8.00 3.20
CA CYS A 119 9.00 -8.86 2.38
C CYS A 119 10.49 -8.62 2.66
N LEU A 120 10.92 -7.36 2.62
CA LEU A 120 12.33 -6.98 2.86
C LEU A 120 12.77 -7.23 4.31
N GLN A 121 11.87 -7.09 5.28
CA GLN A 121 12.14 -7.43 6.67
C GLN A 121 12.23 -8.96 6.89
N ALA A 122 11.47 -9.76 6.15
CA ALA A 122 11.50 -11.22 6.25
C ALA A 122 12.76 -11.80 5.59
N ASP A 123 13.13 -11.29 4.42
CA ASP A 123 14.34 -11.62 3.68
C ASP A 123 14.75 -10.43 2.79
N SER A 124 15.90 -9.82 3.09
CA SER A 124 16.40 -8.66 2.35
C SER A 124 16.82 -8.99 0.91
N ASN A 125 17.02 -10.27 0.59
CA ASN A 125 17.39 -10.74 -0.75
C ASN A 125 16.26 -11.50 -1.46
N MET A 126 15.01 -11.29 -1.02
CA MET A 126 13.85 -11.96 -1.60
C MET A 126 13.72 -11.69 -3.10
N SER A 127 13.61 -12.75 -3.89
CA SER A 127 13.48 -12.62 -5.35
C SER A 127 12.19 -11.90 -5.76
N ALA A 128 12.25 -11.13 -6.85
CA ALA A 128 11.10 -10.40 -7.39
C ALA A 128 9.89 -11.31 -7.65
N SER A 129 10.10 -12.54 -8.14
CA SER A 129 9.02 -13.50 -8.39
C SER A 129 8.27 -13.91 -7.12
N ILE A 130 8.98 -14.08 -6.00
CA ILE A 130 8.35 -14.41 -4.71
C ILE A 130 7.56 -13.22 -4.19
N ILE A 131 8.15 -12.01 -4.26
CA ILE A 131 7.47 -10.77 -3.86
C ILE A 131 6.17 -10.58 -4.65
N ILE A 132 6.22 -10.73 -5.97
CA ILE A 132 5.05 -10.61 -6.85
C ILE A 132 4.00 -11.66 -6.49
N HIS A 133 4.40 -12.90 -6.27
CA HIS A 133 3.48 -13.96 -5.84
C HIS A 133 2.78 -13.60 -4.52
N ASP A 134 3.53 -13.13 -3.53
CA ASP A 134 2.99 -12.74 -2.22
C ASP A 134 2.10 -11.49 -2.28
N LEU A 135 2.41 -10.54 -3.16
CA LEU A 135 1.59 -9.37 -3.47
C LEU A 135 0.26 -9.77 -4.12
N ILE A 136 0.29 -10.63 -5.14
CA ILE A 136 -0.93 -11.10 -5.81
C ILE A 136 -1.81 -11.90 -4.85
N THR A 137 -1.21 -12.78 -4.04
CA THR A 137 -1.94 -13.65 -3.10
C THR A 137 -2.68 -12.84 -2.03
N GLY A 138 -2.13 -11.69 -1.63
CA GLY A 138 -2.76 -10.83 -0.63
C GLY A 138 -3.61 -9.71 -1.21
N LEU A 139 -3.72 -9.56 -2.53
CA LEU A 139 -4.49 -8.50 -3.17
C LEU A 139 -6.00 -8.74 -3.04
N THR A 140 -6.80 -7.67 -3.14
CA THR A 140 -8.27 -7.79 -3.20
C THR A 140 -8.71 -8.68 -4.37
N GLN A 141 -9.64 -9.59 -4.10
CA GLN A 141 -10.07 -10.63 -5.05
C GLN A 141 -10.59 -10.09 -6.39
N SER A 142 -11.18 -8.89 -6.42
CA SER A 142 -11.65 -8.24 -7.65
C SER A 142 -10.52 -7.80 -8.57
N LEU A 143 -9.32 -7.53 -8.04
CA LEU A 143 -8.18 -7.04 -8.80
C LEU A 143 -7.30 -8.19 -9.33
N ILE A 144 -7.26 -9.33 -8.62
CA ILE A 144 -6.38 -10.48 -8.92
C ILE A 144 -6.42 -10.92 -10.40
N PRO A 145 -7.59 -11.18 -11.02
CA PRO A 145 -7.63 -11.66 -12.41
C PRO A 145 -7.03 -10.67 -13.41
N HIS A 146 -7.18 -9.37 -13.13
CA HIS A 146 -6.71 -8.29 -13.99
C HIS A 146 -5.20 -8.14 -13.92
N VAL A 147 -4.64 -8.26 -12.71
CA VAL A 147 -3.19 -8.24 -12.48
C VAL A 147 -2.53 -9.47 -13.10
N ILE A 148 -3.04 -10.68 -12.84
CA ILE A 148 -2.46 -11.92 -13.37
C ILE A 148 -2.40 -11.92 -14.90
N ARG A 149 -3.49 -11.47 -15.55
CA ARG A 149 -3.59 -11.41 -17.02
C ARG A 149 -2.54 -10.50 -17.67
N ARG A 150 -2.05 -9.49 -16.94
CA ARG A 150 -1.04 -8.55 -17.44
C ARG A 150 0.39 -8.98 -17.12
N HIS A 151 0.58 -10.11 -16.44
CA HIS A 151 1.88 -10.75 -16.20
C HIS A 151 2.98 -9.79 -15.68
N PRO A 152 2.81 -9.21 -14.48
CA PRO A 152 3.85 -8.35 -13.88
C PRO A 152 5.17 -9.11 -13.73
N SER A 153 6.28 -8.49 -14.13
CA SER A 153 7.63 -9.06 -14.05
C SER A 153 8.45 -8.50 -12.89
N THR A 154 8.06 -7.32 -12.40
CA THR A 154 8.66 -6.65 -11.24
C THR A 154 7.59 -6.22 -10.24
N PRO A 155 7.95 -5.96 -8.96
CA PRO A 155 7.02 -5.34 -8.01
C PRO A 155 6.50 -3.98 -8.46
N ALA A 156 7.31 -3.20 -9.19
CA ALA A 156 6.88 -1.93 -9.77
C ALA A 156 5.83 -2.13 -10.87
N ASP A 157 5.97 -3.15 -11.72
CA ASP A 157 4.95 -3.51 -12.72
C ASP A 157 3.65 -3.89 -12.02
N PHE A 158 3.74 -4.72 -10.97
CA PHE A 158 2.56 -5.10 -10.17
C PHE A 158 1.83 -3.85 -9.66
N LEU A 159 2.55 -2.90 -9.05
CA LEU A 159 1.95 -1.68 -8.50
C LEU A 159 1.23 -0.87 -9.59
N ALA A 160 1.91 -0.61 -10.70
CA ALA A 160 1.34 0.16 -11.80
C ALA A 160 0.08 -0.50 -12.37
N ILE A 161 0.11 -1.83 -12.53
CA ILE A 161 -1.03 -2.60 -13.05
C ILE A 161 -2.20 -2.59 -12.06
N ALA A 162 -1.94 -2.81 -10.78
CA ALA A 162 -2.98 -2.88 -9.76
C ALA A 162 -3.64 -1.52 -9.50
N GLN A 163 -2.86 -0.43 -9.51
CA GLN A 163 -3.39 0.94 -9.38
C GLN A 163 -4.28 1.35 -10.57
N ASP A 164 -3.86 1.01 -11.78
CA ASP A 164 -4.66 1.25 -12.99
C ASP A 164 -6.02 0.54 -12.90
N GLU A 165 -6.03 -0.72 -12.45
CA GLU A 165 -7.27 -1.46 -12.25
C GLU A 165 -8.12 -0.89 -11.10
N GLU A 166 -7.51 -0.51 -9.97
CA GLU A 166 -8.22 0.15 -8.86
C GLU A 166 -8.93 1.43 -9.31
N HIS A 167 -8.25 2.26 -10.12
CA HIS A 167 -8.81 3.47 -10.70
C HIS A 167 -9.98 3.17 -11.67
N ILE A 168 -9.85 2.14 -12.51
CA ILE A 168 -10.93 1.70 -13.41
C ILE A 168 -12.16 1.26 -12.61
N GLN A 169 -11.98 0.44 -11.57
CA GLN A 169 -13.08 -0.02 -10.72
C GLN A 169 -13.76 1.12 -9.97
N PHE A 170 -12.98 2.08 -9.46
CA PHE A 170 -13.51 3.30 -8.86
C PHE A 170 -14.38 4.09 -9.84
N THR A 171 -13.86 4.35 -11.04
CA THR A 171 -14.57 5.10 -12.09
C THR A 171 -15.87 4.42 -12.51
N LEU A 172 -15.85 3.09 -12.70
CA LEU A 172 -17.05 2.32 -13.07
C LEU A 172 -18.11 2.35 -11.96
N ASN A 173 -17.70 2.24 -10.70
CA ASN A 173 -18.60 2.34 -9.57
C ASN A 173 -19.28 3.72 -9.51
N ASP A 174 -18.53 4.80 -9.74
CA ASP A 174 -19.09 6.15 -9.77
C ASP A 174 -20.09 6.35 -10.92
N LEU A 175 -19.77 5.86 -12.12
CA LEU A 175 -20.69 5.90 -13.26
C LEU A 175 -21.98 5.09 -12.99
N SER A 176 -21.86 3.93 -12.35
CA SER A 176 -23.03 3.11 -12.00
C SER A 176 -23.94 3.81 -10.97
N ARG A 177 -23.37 4.51 -9.99
CA ARG A 177 -24.12 5.29 -8.99
C ARG A 177 -24.83 6.48 -9.61
N ALA A 178 -24.19 7.16 -10.56
CA ALA A 178 -24.80 8.26 -11.30
C ALA A 178 -26.01 7.81 -12.15
N SER A 179 -26.01 6.57 -12.64
CA SER A 179 -27.13 6.02 -13.40
C SER A 179 -28.34 5.59 -12.55
N ILE A 180 -28.16 5.34 -11.25
CA ILE A 180 -29.23 4.85 -10.35
C ILE A 180 -30.04 6.01 -9.76
N ASN A 181 -29.50 7.22 -9.76
CA ASN A 181 -30.21 8.45 -9.39
C ASN A 181 -30.60 9.23 -10.66
N PRO A 182 -31.75 8.95 -11.29
CA PRO A 182 -32.27 9.87 -12.30
C PRO A 182 -32.52 11.23 -11.63
N PRO A 183 -32.23 12.37 -12.29
CA PRO A 183 -32.74 13.64 -11.82
C PRO A 183 -34.27 13.56 -11.79
N ASP A 184 -34.86 13.62 -10.59
CA ASP A 184 -36.29 13.83 -10.36
C ASP A 184 -36.68 15.23 -10.87
N ASN A 185 -36.74 15.38 -12.19
CA ASN A 185 -37.40 16.49 -12.87
C ASN A 185 -37.47 16.20 -14.37
N TYR A 186 -38.41 15.35 -14.76
CA TYR A 186 -39.03 15.51 -16.07
C TYR A 186 -40.09 16.62 -15.92
N PRO A 187 -39.98 17.76 -16.63
CA PRO A 187 -41.03 18.77 -16.61
C PRO A 187 -42.33 18.15 -17.12
N ASN A 188 -43.40 18.41 -16.39
CA ASN A 188 -44.76 18.00 -16.69
C ASN A 188 -45.17 18.40 -18.12
N ASN A 189 -45.69 17.45 -18.90
CA ASN A 189 -46.02 17.59 -20.33
C ASN A 189 -47.22 18.53 -20.61
N ASN A 190 -47.10 19.84 -20.36
CA ASN A 190 -48.15 20.80 -20.70
C ASN A 190 -47.69 22.11 -21.34
N ASP A 191 -46.44 22.24 -21.79
CA ASP A 191 -46.01 23.41 -22.55
C ASP A 191 -45.84 23.10 -24.06
N PRO A 192 -46.11 24.08 -24.95
CA PRO A 192 -46.04 23.86 -26.40
C PRO A 192 -44.62 23.53 -26.85
N ILE A 193 -44.50 22.51 -27.70
CA ILE A 193 -43.24 22.01 -28.25
C ILE A 193 -42.51 23.13 -29.01
N ASP A 194 -41.36 23.57 -28.48
CA ASP A 194 -40.37 24.37 -29.20
C ASP A 194 -39.66 23.47 -30.23
N PRO A 195 -39.68 23.78 -31.54
CA PRO A 195 -39.03 22.97 -32.58
C PRO A 195 -37.49 22.90 -32.48
N SER A 196 -36.86 23.61 -31.53
CA SER A 196 -35.40 23.69 -31.42
C SER A 196 -34.77 22.61 -30.53
N VAL A 197 -35.57 21.77 -29.86
CA VAL A 197 -35.05 20.67 -29.01
C VAL A 197 -35.29 19.31 -29.68
N MET A 198 -34.62 19.09 -30.81
CA MET A 198 -34.57 17.77 -31.45
C MET A 198 -33.14 17.36 -31.82
N VAL A 199 -32.19 17.45 -30.91
CA VAL A 199 -30.90 16.76 -31.05
C VAL A 199 -30.36 16.39 -29.67
N VAL A 200 -30.66 15.18 -29.17
CA VAL A 200 -29.70 14.15 -28.73
C VAL A 200 -30.52 12.89 -28.34
N THR A 201 -31.21 12.28 -29.30
CA THR A 201 -31.65 10.88 -29.15
C THR A 201 -31.53 10.16 -30.49
N GLN A 202 -30.31 10.10 -31.03
CA GLN A 202 -30.00 9.23 -32.17
C GLN A 202 -28.48 9.11 -32.30
N HIS A 203 -27.82 8.28 -31.48
CA HIS A 203 -26.49 7.73 -31.77
C HIS A 203 -26.28 6.34 -31.11
N ILE A 204 -27.30 5.46 -31.17
CA ILE A 204 -27.13 4.02 -30.86
C ILE A 204 -27.41 3.11 -32.08
N ASN A 205 -27.83 3.65 -33.23
CA ASN A 205 -28.12 2.85 -34.42
C ASN A 205 -27.16 3.07 -35.60
N ALA A 206 -25.86 3.30 -35.33
CA ALA A 206 -24.88 3.46 -36.40
C ALA A 206 -23.50 2.88 -36.07
N TYR A 207 -23.45 1.62 -35.61
CA TYR A 207 -22.35 0.73 -35.99
C TYR A 207 -22.94 -0.62 -36.39
N LYS A 208 -23.61 -0.61 -37.55
CA LYS A 208 -23.72 -1.79 -38.40
C LYS A 208 -22.32 -2.32 -38.67
N ARG A 209 -22.15 -3.63 -38.48
CA ARG A 209 -20.99 -4.43 -38.89
C ARG A 209 -20.43 -3.97 -40.25
N PRO A 210 -19.11 -3.82 -40.41
CA PRO A 210 -18.48 -3.89 -41.71
C PRO A 210 -18.43 -5.34 -42.21
N PRO A 211 -18.37 -5.55 -43.52
CA PRO A 211 -18.60 -6.84 -44.16
C PRO A 211 -17.37 -7.75 -44.12
N HIS A 212 -17.63 -9.05 -44.18
CA HIS A 212 -16.72 -10.12 -44.58
C HIS A 212 -15.27 -9.71 -44.92
N CYS A 213 -14.35 -9.88 -43.96
CA CYS A 213 -12.98 -10.19 -44.33
C CYS A 213 -12.96 -11.65 -44.82
N GLN A 214 -12.83 -11.79 -46.13
CA GLN A 214 -12.53 -13.05 -46.79
C GLN A 214 -11.27 -13.66 -46.16
N ARG A 215 -11.37 -14.92 -45.75
CA ARG A 215 -10.20 -15.76 -45.44
C ARG A 215 -9.26 -15.78 -46.65
N PRO A 216 -7.95 -15.54 -46.47
CA PRO A 216 -6.97 -16.13 -47.36
C PRO A 216 -6.98 -17.64 -47.13
N SER A 217 -7.24 -18.38 -48.20
CA SER A 217 -7.12 -19.83 -48.29
C SER A 217 -5.72 -20.30 -47.89
N LEU A 218 -5.61 -21.05 -46.80
CA LEU A 218 -4.45 -21.89 -46.51
C LEU A 218 -4.53 -23.17 -47.37
N PHE A 219 -3.91 -23.14 -48.54
CA PHE A 219 -3.12 -24.28 -49.04
C PHE A 219 -1.75 -24.17 -48.32
N SER A 220 -1.09 -25.17 -47.76
CA SER A 220 -1.15 -26.63 -47.88
C SER A 220 -0.57 -27.28 -46.61
N PRO A 221 -0.80 -28.58 -46.37
CA PRO A 221 -0.21 -29.31 -45.26
C PRO A 221 1.27 -29.63 -45.54
N SER A 222 2.14 -29.25 -44.60
CA SER A 222 3.51 -29.76 -44.53
C SER A 222 3.48 -31.24 -44.18
N ARG A 223 3.99 -32.01 -45.13
CA ARG A 223 4.25 -33.45 -45.11
C ARG A 223 5.24 -33.77 -43.99
N VAL A 224 4.77 -34.24 -42.84
CA VAL A 224 5.62 -34.90 -41.84
C VAL A 224 5.82 -36.35 -42.27
N HIS A 225 7.09 -36.74 -42.42
CA HIS A 225 7.54 -38.09 -42.62
C HIS A 225 7.02 -39.04 -41.53
N CYS A 226 6.31 -40.08 -41.93
CA CYS A 226 6.28 -41.35 -41.23
C CYS A 226 7.17 -42.32 -42.01
N HIS A 227 8.20 -42.86 -41.36
CA HIS A 227 8.81 -44.13 -41.74
C HIS A 227 8.62 -45.10 -40.57
N PRO A 228 7.98 -46.25 -40.80
CA PRO A 228 8.16 -47.43 -39.98
C PRO A 228 9.17 -48.39 -40.65
N HIS A 229 9.98 -49.03 -39.79
CA HIS A 229 10.91 -50.13 -40.05
C HIS A 229 12.24 -49.82 -40.76
#